data_AF-A0A6A9T1Q2-F1
#
_entry.id   AF-A0A6A9T1Q2-F1
#
_cell.length_a   1.000
_cell.length_b   1.000
_cell.length_c   1.000
_cell.angle_alpha   90.00
_cell.angle_beta   90.00
_cell.angle_gamma   90.00
#
_symmetry.space_group_name_H-M   'P 1'
#
loop_
_entity.id
_entity.type
_entity.pdbx_description
1 polymer ?
#
loop_
_entity_poly.entity_id
_entity_poly.type
_entity_poly.pdbx_seq_one_letter_code
_entity_poly.pdbx_strand_id
1 'polypeptide(L)'
;MGESETGSSEIPGEEPPAPAEPYDPELDGPPDDEELPLTQHIEEMVSRLLVVLAVIAVVSGIVFPFAEDIITFLWFSFLPGNGSACPTTASGAACPRVYHPLGLILARLKVASLAGFVIGLPVLVYESYLFMRPGLYPRERRYYLASVPTSLVLAGVGIFFAYFLVLPAIFTYFLYYSESAAEIALSLSETFDLMVIMLGLFAVIFQIPLFIMLAIMMGVTTRRWLVDRRLYFWAGFAGIAFLFNPDPTGMAPFVVTATMIGLFEGTLLLLKWTGQSTTAPSAEATARWRPIAWGLFAVVGYLVSNLPTVGTYYGVIPAAVTDLLAQVGVLAYLPIIVTGVLVGLYEWTIYFLREARRAPRLKALLRQYRRRVWVGSLIVGYFANPEPPLIDIASQVELAPLATVAVVVGLVALFEGTMLVWRRLGSSEDEEFRP
;
A
#
# COMPACT_ATOMS: atom_id res chain seq x y z
N MET A 1 3.11 98.27 -6.55
CA MET A 1 2.62 97.81 -5.23
C MET A 1 1.70 96.66 -5.52
N GLY A 2 2.09 95.45 -5.10
CA GLY A 2 1.32 94.24 -5.33
C GLY A 2 0.31 94.02 -4.23
N GLU A 3 -0.83 93.44 -4.58
CA GLU A 3 -1.72 92.75 -3.67
C GLU A 3 -2.08 91.39 -4.29
N SER A 4 -1.92 90.39 -3.45
CA SER A 4 -2.06 88.96 -3.67
C SER A 4 -3.53 88.54 -3.53
N GLU A 5 -4.08 87.85 -4.53
CA GLU A 5 -5.29 87.03 -4.34
C GLU A 5 -4.90 85.56 -4.45
N THR A 6 -4.85 84.90 -3.29
CA THR A 6 -4.74 83.45 -3.15
C THR A 6 -6.13 82.83 -3.38
N GLY A 7 -6.33 82.22 -4.54
CA GLY A 7 -7.46 81.32 -4.78
C GLY A 7 -7.24 80.00 -4.03
N SER A 8 -8.07 79.73 -3.03
CA SER A 8 -8.15 78.44 -2.34
C SER A 8 -8.82 77.41 -3.24
N SER A 9 -8.06 76.40 -3.68
CA SER A 9 -8.60 75.19 -4.29
C SER A 9 -9.21 74.30 -3.20
N GLU A 10 -10.54 74.17 -3.17
CA GLU A 10 -11.22 73.12 -2.41
C GLU A 10 -10.83 71.75 -2.99
N ILE A 11 -10.18 70.92 -2.17
CA ILE A 11 -9.99 69.50 -2.44
C ILE A 11 -11.31 68.80 -2.06
N PRO A 12 -11.95 68.03 -2.95
CA PRO A 12 -13.12 67.22 -2.59
C PRO A 12 -12.74 66.23 -1.48
N GLY A 13 -13.49 66.24 -0.38
CA GLY A 13 -13.23 65.41 0.79
C GLY A 13 -13.18 63.92 0.43
N GLU A 14 -12.09 63.28 0.84
CA GLU A 14 -11.95 61.83 0.90
C GLU A 14 -13.01 61.30 1.86
N GLU A 15 -13.99 60.56 1.34
CA GLU A 15 -15.00 59.87 2.14
C GLU A 15 -14.26 58.82 3.00
N PRO A 16 -14.40 58.82 4.34
CA PRO A 16 -13.68 57.88 5.18
C PRO A 16 -14.05 56.44 4.77
N PRO A 17 -13.08 55.51 4.68
CA PRO A 17 -13.36 54.14 4.27
C PRO A 17 -14.44 53.56 5.16
N ALA A 18 -15.45 52.96 4.54
CA ALA A 18 -16.55 52.31 5.24
C ALA A 18 -15.97 51.35 6.31
N PRO A 19 -16.55 51.33 7.53
CA PRO A 19 -16.06 50.43 8.57
C PRO A 19 -16.08 49.00 8.03
N ALA A 20 -14.93 48.32 8.12
CA ALA A 20 -14.80 46.93 7.72
C ALA A 20 -15.95 46.13 8.35
N GLU A 21 -16.72 45.45 7.50
CA GLU A 21 -17.81 44.59 8.00
C GLU A 21 -17.23 43.59 9.00
N PRO A 22 -17.99 43.24 10.06
CA PRO A 22 -17.52 42.27 11.05
C PRO A 22 -17.15 40.97 10.34
N TYR A 23 -15.88 40.55 10.45
CA TYR A 23 -15.44 39.24 9.99
C TYR A 23 -16.27 38.17 10.71
N ASP A 24 -17.19 37.54 9.97
CA ASP A 24 -18.03 36.45 10.45
C ASP A 24 -17.45 35.11 9.98
N PRO A 25 -16.70 34.39 10.85
CA PRO A 25 -16.07 33.13 10.49
C PRO A 25 -17.05 31.98 10.23
N GLU A 26 -18.37 32.17 10.40
CA GLU A 26 -19.39 31.16 10.06
C GLU A 26 -19.92 31.27 8.63
N LEU A 27 -19.68 32.39 7.92
CA LEU A 27 -20.19 32.64 6.57
C LEU A 27 -19.15 32.53 5.45
N ASP A 28 -17.85 32.65 5.76
CA ASP A 28 -16.78 32.53 4.76
C ASP A 28 -16.31 31.08 4.60
N GLY A 29 -16.20 30.65 3.34
CA GLY A 29 -15.57 29.39 2.95
C GLY A 29 -14.07 29.34 3.31
N PRO A 30 -13.34 28.29 2.88
CA PRO A 30 -11.89 28.26 3.02
C PRO A 30 -11.24 29.56 2.53
N PRO A 31 -10.15 30.05 3.16
CA PRO A 31 -9.60 31.38 2.88
C PRO A 31 -9.07 31.57 1.44
N ASP A 32 -8.82 30.48 0.71
CA ASP A 32 -8.40 30.50 -0.71
C ASP A 32 -9.49 29.94 -1.63
N ASP A 33 -10.74 29.88 -1.18
CA ASP A 33 -11.87 29.39 -1.97
C ASP A 33 -12.36 30.48 -2.92
N GLU A 34 -11.86 30.45 -4.16
CA GLU A 34 -12.37 31.29 -5.25
C GLU A 34 -13.38 30.49 -6.08
N GLU A 35 -14.58 31.03 -6.29
CA GLU A 35 -15.59 30.41 -7.16
C GLU A 35 -15.12 30.46 -8.64
N LEU A 36 -14.47 29.39 -9.08
CA LEU A 36 -14.04 29.24 -10.47
C LEU A 36 -15.21 28.83 -11.37
N PRO A 37 -15.35 29.43 -12.58
CA PRO A 37 -16.28 28.92 -13.59
C PRO A 37 -15.97 27.47 -13.95
N LEU A 38 -17.01 26.66 -14.19
CA LEU A 38 -16.92 25.21 -14.46
C LEU A 38 -15.89 24.84 -15.54
N THR A 39 -15.71 25.69 -16.56
CA THR A 39 -14.74 25.49 -17.63
C THR A 39 -13.30 25.53 -17.11
N GLN A 40 -13.00 26.46 -16.20
CA GLN A 40 -11.67 26.58 -15.58
C GLN A 40 -11.40 25.41 -14.64
N HIS A 41 -12.42 24.95 -13.90
CA HIS A 41 -12.27 23.78 -13.02
C HIS A 41 -11.97 22.49 -13.81
N ILE A 42 -12.62 22.29 -14.96
CA ILE A 42 -12.33 21.16 -15.85
C ILE A 42 -10.93 21.31 -16.48
N GLU A 43 -10.56 22.52 -16.91
CA GLU A 43 -9.24 22.80 -17.48
C GLU A 43 -8.12 22.48 -16.48
N GLU A 44 -8.30 22.84 -15.21
CA GLU A 44 -7.36 22.47 -14.15
C GLU A 44 -7.27 20.94 -14.00
N MET A 45 -8.40 20.23 -13.88
CA MET A 45 -8.39 18.77 -13.75
C MET A 45 -7.63 18.10 -14.90
N VAL A 46 -7.86 18.54 -16.14
CA VAL A 46 -7.18 17.98 -17.32
C VAL A 46 -5.68 18.32 -17.32
N SER A 47 -5.31 19.56 -16.98
CA SER A 47 -3.91 19.98 -16.89
C SER A 47 -3.14 19.14 -15.87
N ARG A 48 -3.72 18.94 -14.67
CA ARG A 48 -3.18 18.10 -13.60
C ARG A 48 -3.03 16.64 -14.05
N LEU A 49 -4.05 16.10 -14.70
CA LEU A 49 -4.01 14.74 -15.26
C LEU A 49 -2.91 14.59 -16.33
N LEU A 50 -2.70 15.60 -17.19
CA LEU A 50 -1.63 15.60 -18.18
C LEU A 50 -0.24 15.58 -17.54
N VAL A 51 -0.05 16.27 -16.40
CA VAL A 51 1.21 16.19 -15.63
C VAL A 51 1.46 14.75 -15.15
N VAL A 52 0.44 14.10 -14.57
CA VAL A 52 0.55 12.69 -14.13
C VAL A 52 0.90 11.78 -15.31
N LEU A 53 0.20 11.91 -16.44
CA LEU A 53 0.44 11.12 -17.64
C LEU A 53 1.83 11.37 -18.23
N ALA A 54 2.32 12.61 -18.20
CA ALA A 54 3.66 12.95 -18.65
C ALA A 54 4.73 12.27 -17.78
N VAL A 55 4.57 12.27 -16.45
CA VAL A 55 5.50 11.56 -15.56
C VAL A 55 5.48 10.05 -15.83
N ILE A 56 4.29 9.46 -15.97
CA ILE A 56 4.17 8.04 -16.32
C ILE A 56 4.90 7.75 -17.64
N ALA A 57 4.71 8.58 -18.67
CA ALA A 57 5.34 8.41 -19.97
C ALA A 57 6.87 8.55 -19.90
N VAL A 58 7.40 9.53 -19.17
CA VAL A 58 8.85 9.73 -18.99
C VAL A 58 9.48 8.54 -18.27
N VAL A 59 8.90 8.10 -17.15
CA VAL A 59 9.41 6.94 -16.40
C VAL A 59 9.33 5.67 -17.25
N SER A 60 8.23 5.47 -17.98
CA SER A 60 8.10 4.34 -18.92
C SER A 60 9.19 4.37 -19.99
N GLY A 61 9.48 5.54 -20.56
CA GLY A 61 10.55 5.72 -21.54
C GLY A 61 11.94 5.39 -20.99
N ILE A 62 12.20 5.70 -19.72
CA ILE A 62 13.46 5.38 -19.04
C ILE A 62 13.58 3.87 -18.76
N VAL A 63 12.48 3.20 -18.41
CA VAL A 63 12.48 1.76 -18.07
C VAL A 63 12.47 0.88 -19.32
N PHE A 64 11.92 1.36 -20.43
CA PHE A 64 11.75 0.60 -21.67
C PHE A 64 13.01 -0.14 -22.17
N PRO A 65 14.23 0.43 -22.16
CA PRO A 65 15.44 -0.27 -22.56
C PRO A 65 15.77 -1.51 -21.71
N PHE A 66 15.34 -1.52 -20.44
CA PHE A 66 15.56 -2.60 -19.47
C PHE A 66 14.40 -3.59 -19.41
N ALA A 67 13.37 -3.40 -20.24
CA ALA A 67 12.14 -4.17 -20.13
C ALA A 67 12.35 -5.68 -20.40
N GLU A 68 13.32 -6.06 -21.23
CA GLU A 68 13.65 -7.48 -21.47
C GLU A 68 14.16 -8.20 -20.22
N ASP A 69 15.03 -7.53 -19.45
CA ASP A 69 15.59 -8.07 -18.22
C ASP A 69 14.50 -8.23 -17.16
N ILE A 70 13.62 -7.21 -17.05
CA ILE A 70 12.48 -7.26 -16.15
C ILE A 70 11.50 -8.36 -16.57
N ILE A 71 11.28 -8.54 -17.87
CA ILE A 71 10.42 -9.61 -18.39
C ILE A 71 10.98 -10.98 -18.00
N THR A 72 12.27 -11.19 -18.25
CA THR A 72 12.96 -12.43 -17.93
C THR A 72 12.94 -12.71 -16.43
N PHE A 73 13.22 -11.69 -15.62
CA PHE A 73 13.17 -11.76 -14.16
C PHE A 73 11.78 -12.15 -13.64
N LEU A 74 10.73 -11.43 -14.05
CA LEU A 74 9.37 -11.69 -13.60
C LEU A 74 8.87 -13.06 -14.05
N TRP A 75 9.21 -13.48 -15.28
CA TRP A 75 8.80 -14.78 -15.82
C TRP A 75 9.35 -15.94 -14.97
N PHE A 76 10.67 -15.96 -14.76
CA PHE A 76 11.33 -17.05 -14.03
C PHE A 76 11.22 -16.92 -12.51
N SER A 77 10.62 -15.85 -11.99
CA SER A 77 10.25 -15.75 -10.57
C SER A 77 9.11 -16.71 -10.20
N PHE A 78 8.23 -17.03 -11.16
CA PHE A 78 7.02 -17.83 -10.90
C PHE A 78 6.97 -19.15 -11.67
N LEU A 79 7.80 -19.27 -12.71
CA LEU A 79 7.78 -20.39 -13.63
C LEU A 79 9.14 -21.11 -13.63
N PRO A 80 9.16 -22.44 -13.69
CA PRO A 80 10.41 -23.20 -13.67
C PRO A 80 11.25 -22.88 -14.91
N GLY A 81 12.55 -22.60 -14.71
CA GLY A 81 13.50 -22.37 -15.80
C GLY A 81 14.47 -21.23 -15.52
N ASN A 82 15.25 -20.86 -16.52
CA ASN A 82 16.09 -19.66 -16.50
C ASN A 82 16.26 -19.11 -17.93
N GLY A 83 16.69 -17.84 -18.05
CA GLY A 83 16.85 -17.16 -19.34
C GLY A 83 17.87 -17.83 -20.27
N SER A 84 18.88 -18.51 -19.73
CA SER A 84 19.88 -19.27 -20.50
C SER A 84 19.37 -20.63 -21.01
N ALA A 85 18.30 -21.16 -20.42
CA ALA A 85 17.70 -22.45 -20.79
C ALA A 85 16.69 -22.31 -21.92
N CYS A 86 16.36 -21.10 -22.37
CA CYS A 86 15.48 -20.85 -23.51
C CYS A 86 16.31 -20.19 -24.63
N PRO A 87 16.18 -20.59 -25.92
CA PRO A 87 15.08 -21.33 -26.55
C PRO A 87 15.32 -22.84 -26.70
N THR A 88 16.50 -23.35 -26.31
CA THR A 88 16.80 -24.78 -26.39
C THR A 88 15.90 -25.52 -25.42
N THR A 89 14.99 -26.36 -25.91
CA THR A 89 14.00 -27.14 -25.12
C THR A 89 14.65 -28.13 -24.16
N ALA A 90 15.38 -27.63 -23.16
CA ALA A 90 15.80 -28.38 -22.00
C ALA A 90 14.52 -28.82 -21.27
N SER A 91 14.34 -30.13 -21.15
CA SER A 91 13.17 -30.78 -20.57
C SER A 91 12.84 -30.17 -19.19
N GLY A 92 11.72 -29.46 -19.11
CA GLY A 92 11.17 -28.92 -17.85
C GLY A 92 11.18 -27.40 -17.68
N ALA A 93 11.80 -26.62 -18.58
CA ALA A 93 11.73 -25.16 -18.52
C ALA A 93 10.46 -24.62 -19.20
N ALA A 94 9.68 -23.79 -18.49
CA ALA A 94 8.49 -23.14 -19.00
C ALA A 94 8.86 -21.91 -19.84
N CYS A 95 9.46 -22.10 -21.02
CA CYS A 95 9.90 -20.99 -21.87
C CYS A 95 8.73 -20.14 -22.41
N PRO A 96 8.86 -18.80 -22.44
CA PRO A 96 7.83 -17.92 -22.99
C PRO A 96 7.67 -18.11 -24.50
N ARG A 97 6.44 -18.37 -24.96
CA ARG A 97 6.12 -18.53 -26.39
C ARG A 97 5.49 -17.27 -26.96
N VAL A 98 5.99 -16.81 -28.11
CA VAL A 98 5.45 -15.63 -28.81
C VAL A 98 4.57 -16.10 -29.97
N TYR A 99 3.28 -15.76 -29.91
CA TYR A 99 2.28 -16.19 -30.90
C TYR A 99 1.91 -15.13 -31.95
N HIS A 100 2.40 -13.90 -31.79
CA HIS A 100 2.18 -12.81 -32.75
C HIS A 100 3.45 -11.95 -32.82
N PRO A 101 3.84 -11.40 -34.00
CA PRO A 101 5.08 -10.64 -34.18
C PRO A 101 5.24 -9.45 -33.22
N LEU A 102 4.13 -8.85 -32.78
CA LEU A 102 4.12 -7.73 -31.84
C LEU A 102 4.12 -8.14 -30.36
N GLY A 103 4.14 -9.44 -30.03
CA GLY A 103 3.98 -9.90 -28.64
C GLY A 103 5.07 -9.38 -27.71
N LEU A 104 6.33 -9.51 -28.11
CA LEU A 104 7.46 -9.06 -27.29
C LEU A 104 7.50 -7.54 -27.11
N ILE A 105 7.25 -6.77 -28.15
CA ILE A 105 7.26 -5.29 -28.07
C ILE A 105 6.10 -4.77 -27.20
N LEU A 106 4.92 -5.39 -27.29
CA LEU A 106 3.78 -5.06 -26.43
C LEU A 106 4.06 -5.44 -24.97
N ALA A 107 4.69 -6.60 -24.72
CA ALA A 107 5.10 -6.99 -23.37
C ALA A 107 6.09 -5.98 -22.77
N ARG A 108 7.09 -5.53 -23.55
CA ARG A 108 8.04 -4.49 -23.12
C ARG A 108 7.34 -3.19 -22.76
N LEU A 109 6.40 -2.75 -23.61
CA LEU A 109 5.63 -1.55 -23.36
C LEU A 109 4.78 -1.67 -22.09
N LYS A 110 4.14 -2.82 -21.85
CA LYS A 110 3.32 -3.08 -20.66
C LYS A 110 4.14 -3.09 -19.36
N VAL A 111 5.33 -3.68 -19.38
CA VAL A 111 6.22 -3.70 -18.21
C VAL A 111 6.79 -2.31 -17.92
N ALA A 112 7.19 -1.59 -18.97
CA ALA A 112 7.65 -0.21 -18.83
C ALA A 112 6.52 0.71 -18.32
N SER A 113 5.31 0.56 -18.86
CA SER A 113 4.14 1.33 -18.42
C SER A 113 3.71 1.01 -17.01
N LEU A 114 3.87 -0.24 -16.55
CA LEU A 114 3.66 -0.61 -15.15
C LEU A 114 4.61 0.15 -14.23
N ALA A 115 5.90 0.19 -14.55
CA ALA A 115 6.87 0.95 -13.74
C ALA A 115 6.52 2.45 -13.71
N GLY A 116 6.16 3.01 -14.87
CA GLY A 116 5.66 4.38 -14.96
C GLY A 116 4.43 4.62 -14.11
N PHE A 117 3.45 3.71 -14.17
CA PHE A 117 2.21 3.77 -13.41
C PHE A 117 2.45 3.75 -11.89
N VAL A 118 3.33 2.88 -11.41
CA VAL A 118 3.67 2.77 -9.99
C VAL A 118 4.27 4.07 -9.44
N ILE A 119 5.17 4.69 -10.20
CA ILE A 119 5.74 6.00 -9.85
C ILE A 119 4.73 7.14 -10.07
N GLY A 120 3.82 6.97 -11.02
CA GLY A 120 2.73 7.91 -11.29
C GLY A 120 1.69 7.97 -10.18
N LEU A 121 1.46 6.89 -9.42
CA LEU A 121 0.47 6.86 -8.32
C LEU A 121 0.70 7.94 -7.24
N PRO A 122 1.88 8.11 -6.63
CA PRO A 122 2.09 9.20 -5.67
C PRO A 122 1.98 10.58 -6.31
N VAL A 123 2.37 10.73 -7.59
CA VAL A 123 2.19 11.98 -8.33
C VAL A 123 0.70 12.26 -8.53
N LEU A 124 -0.10 11.24 -8.85
CA LEU A 124 -1.55 11.35 -8.96
C LEU A 124 -2.18 11.82 -7.65
N VAL A 125 -1.75 11.28 -6.51
CA VAL A 125 -2.23 11.73 -5.18
C VAL A 125 -1.80 13.18 -4.88
N TYR A 126 -0.62 13.60 -5.35
CA TYR A 126 -0.16 14.98 -5.17
C TYR A 126 -0.90 15.96 -6.09
N GLU A 127 -1.14 15.60 -7.35
CA GLU A 127 -1.89 16.44 -8.28
C GLU A 127 -3.38 16.49 -7.90
N SER A 128 -3.95 15.40 -7.35
CA SER A 128 -5.31 15.43 -6.78
C SER A 128 -5.39 16.32 -5.55
N TYR A 129 -4.33 16.37 -4.72
CA TYR A 129 -4.22 17.34 -3.64
C TYR A 129 -4.23 18.77 -4.18
N LEU A 130 -3.39 19.09 -5.17
CA LEU A 130 -3.31 20.44 -5.73
C LEU A 130 -4.64 20.90 -6.31
N PHE A 131 -5.34 20.01 -7.00
CA PHE A 131 -6.68 20.26 -7.53
C PHE A 131 -7.71 20.53 -6.43
N MET A 132 -7.65 19.80 -5.32
CA MET A 132 -8.61 19.97 -4.21
C MET A 132 -8.20 21.10 -3.24
N ARG A 133 -6.94 21.53 -3.24
CA ARG A 133 -6.34 22.46 -2.27
C ARG A 133 -7.16 23.73 -1.99
N PRO A 134 -7.74 24.42 -3.00
CA PRO A 134 -8.53 25.63 -2.76
C PRO A 134 -9.70 25.38 -1.80
N GLY A 135 -10.41 24.26 -1.99
CA GLY A 135 -11.57 23.88 -1.17
C GLY A 135 -11.24 23.20 0.17
N LEU A 136 -9.97 23.09 0.56
CA LEU A 136 -9.57 22.48 1.83
C LEU A 136 -9.22 23.53 2.88
N TYR A 137 -9.68 23.31 4.11
CA TYR A 137 -9.23 24.10 5.25
C TYR A 137 -7.72 23.90 5.49
N PRO A 138 -7.00 24.90 6.02
CA PRO A 138 -5.55 24.82 6.24
C PRO A 138 -5.10 23.58 7.04
N ARG A 139 -5.91 23.19 8.04
CA ARG A 139 -5.65 21.98 8.83
C ARG A 139 -5.75 20.70 7.99
N GLU A 140 -6.68 20.64 7.04
CA GLU A 140 -6.91 19.49 6.16
C GLU A 140 -5.83 19.36 5.10
N ARG A 141 -5.32 20.48 4.59
CA ARG A 141 -4.24 20.50 3.58
C ARG A 141 -3.01 19.73 4.03
N ARG A 142 -2.56 19.99 5.26
CA ARG A 142 -1.43 19.29 5.87
C ARG A 142 -1.62 17.77 5.87
N TYR A 143 -2.84 17.32 6.15
CA TYR A 143 -3.15 15.89 6.22
C TYR A 143 -3.43 15.25 4.85
N TYR A 144 -3.84 16.02 3.86
CA TYR A 144 -3.90 15.51 2.49
C TYR A 144 -2.47 15.33 1.97
N LEU A 145 -1.62 16.34 2.13
CA LEU A 145 -0.21 16.29 1.75
C LEU A 145 0.53 15.14 2.45
N ALA A 146 0.07 14.80 3.66
CA ALA A 146 0.51 13.63 4.39
C ALA A 146 0.35 12.28 3.69
N SER A 147 -0.70 12.18 2.87
CA SER A 147 -1.06 10.97 2.16
C SER A 147 -0.13 10.68 0.98
N VAL A 148 0.51 11.68 0.37
CA VAL A 148 1.37 11.51 -0.81
C VAL A 148 2.52 10.52 -0.61
N PRO A 149 3.41 10.67 0.40
CA PRO A 149 4.46 9.68 0.64
C PRO A 149 3.90 8.34 1.14
N THR A 150 2.78 8.39 1.86
CA THR A 150 2.09 7.18 2.34
C THR A 150 1.56 6.35 1.17
N SER A 151 1.08 7.00 0.10
CA SER A 151 0.61 6.37 -1.13
C SER A 151 1.72 5.60 -1.83
N LEU A 152 2.93 6.17 -1.94
CA LEU A 152 4.08 5.46 -2.51
C LEU A 152 4.42 4.20 -1.71
N VAL A 153 4.44 4.30 -0.38
CA VAL A 153 4.71 3.15 0.49
C VAL A 153 3.61 2.09 0.34
N LEU A 154 2.34 2.48 0.35
CA LEU A 154 1.20 1.57 0.16
C LEU A 154 1.24 0.89 -1.21
N ALA A 155 1.54 1.63 -2.28
CA ALA A 155 1.68 1.08 -3.62
C ALA A 155 2.81 0.04 -3.67
N GLY A 156 3.97 0.36 -3.08
CA GLY A 156 5.10 -0.57 -2.96
C GLY A 156 4.72 -1.83 -2.19
N VAL A 157 4.05 -1.69 -1.04
CA VAL A 157 3.56 -2.85 -0.25
C VAL A 157 2.56 -3.67 -1.05
N GLY A 158 1.67 -3.04 -1.83
CA GLY A 158 0.73 -3.75 -2.70
C GLY A 158 1.43 -4.56 -3.79
N ILE A 159 2.46 -3.99 -4.43
CA ILE A 159 3.27 -4.70 -5.43
C ILE A 159 4.00 -5.88 -4.80
N PHE A 160 4.63 -5.68 -3.63
CA PHE A 160 5.29 -6.76 -2.92
C PHE A 160 4.31 -7.86 -2.50
N PHE A 161 3.11 -7.49 -2.05
CA PHE A 161 2.06 -8.44 -1.71
C PHE A 161 1.64 -9.25 -2.95
N ALA A 162 1.47 -8.60 -4.09
CA ALA A 162 1.15 -9.28 -5.35
C ALA A 162 2.28 -10.22 -5.80
N TYR A 163 3.52 -9.76 -5.76
CA TYR A 163 4.69 -10.51 -6.19
C TYR A 163 4.97 -11.71 -5.28
N PHE A 164 4.96 -11.56 -3.96
CA PHE A 164 5.37 -12.64 -3.06
C PHE A 164 4.25 -13.58 -2.64
N LEU A 165 2.99 -13.14 -2.64
CA LEU A 165 1.87 -13.97 -2.15
C LEU A 165 0.92 -14.34 -3.28
N VAL A 166 0.47 -13.37 -4.07
CA VAL A 166 -0.66 -13.58 -4.99
C VAL A 166 -0.25 -14.30 -6.26
N LEU A 167 0.79 -13.81 -6.95
CA LEU A 167 1.26 -14.42 -8.20
C LEU A 167 1.73 -15.87 -8.01
N PRO A 168 2.56 -16.20 -6.99
CA PRO A 168 2.95 -17.59 -6.73
C PRO A 168 1.74 -18.50 -6.46
N ALA A 169 0.76 -18.02 -5.68
CA ALA A 169 -0.44 -18.80 -5.38
C ALA A 169 -1.28 -19.08 -6.64
N ILE A 170 -1.46 -18.07 -7.50
CA ILE A 170 -2.22 -18.21 -8.75
C ILE A 170 -1.49 -19.14 -9.72
N PHE A 171 -0.18 -18.97 -9.94
CA PHE A 171 0.58 -19.81 -10.86
C PHE A 171 0.66 -21.26 -10.38
N THR A 172 0.82 -21.49 -9.07
CA THR A 172 0.76 -22.84 -8.48
C THR A 172 -0.58 -23.50 -8.80
N TYR A 173 -1.68 -22.77 -8.61
CA TYR A 173 -3.02 -23.26 -8.93
C TYR A 173 -3.20 -23.56 -10.42
N PHE A 174 -2.80 -22.65 -11.32
CA PHE A 174 -2.96 -22.84 -12.77
C PHE A 174 -2.12 -23.98 -13.32
N LEU A 175 -0.88 -24.13 -12.86
CA LEU A 175 -0.02 -25.24 -13.26
C LEU A 175 -0.59 -26.58 -12.76
N TYR A 176 -0.98 -26.65 -11.49
CA TYR A 176 -1.59 -27.85 -10.90
C TYR A 176 -2.90 -28.26 -11.60
N TYR A 177 -3.76 -27.28 -11.90
CA TYR A 177 -5.02 -27.51 -12.60
C TYR A 177 -4.81 -28.04 -14.03
N SER A 178 -3.74 -27.62 -14.70
CA SER A 178 -3.49 -27.93 -16.12
C SER A 178 -2.68 -29.21 -16.34
N GLU A 179 -1.87 -29.62 -15.36
CA GLU A 179 -0.88 -30.72 -15.47
C GLU A 179 -1.50 -32.04 -15.94
N SER A 180 -2.69 -32.40 -15.44
CA SER A 180 -3.36 -33.66 -15.83
C SER A 180 -4.14 -33.57 -17.14
N ALA A 181 -4.36 -32.37 -17.67
CA ALA A 181 -5.30 -32.13 -18.76
C ALA A 181 -4.61 -31.85 -20.10
N ALA A 182 -3.46 -31.19 -20.11
CA ALA A 182 -2.77 -30.79 -21.34
C ALA A 182 -1.27 -30.58 -21.14
N GLU A 183 -0.52 -30.62 -22.24
CA GLU A 183 0.87 -30.15 -22.25
C GLU A 183 0.90 -28.63 -22.00
N ILE A 184 1.64 -28.20 -20.98
CA ILE A 184 1.67 -26.81 -20.55
C ILE A 184 2.58 -26.00 -21.47
N ALA A 185 1.98 -25.07 -22.22
CA ALA A 185 2.65 -24.15 -23.11
C ALA A 185 2.16 -22.72 -22.86
N LEU A 186 2.98 -21.90 -22.19
CA LEU A 186 2.57 -20.56 -21.77
C LEU A 186 2.88 -19.49 -22.83
N SER A 187 1.85 -18.72 -23.17
CA SER A 187 1.95 -17.53 -24.02
C SER A 187 2.64 -16.40 -23.27
N LEU A 188 3.66 -15.79 -23.89
CA LEU A 188 4.33 -14.61 -23.35
C LEU A 188 3.30 -13.53 -23.04
N SER A 189 2.46 -13.18 -24.02
CA SER A 189 1.53 -12.06 -23.92
C SER A 189 0.49 -12.26 -22.81
N GLU A 190 -0.22 -13.39 -22.81
CA GLU A 190 -1.32 -13.63 -21.86
C GLU A 190 -0.80 -13.74 -20.42
N THR A 191 0.32 -14.44 -20.25
CA THR A 191 0.94 -14.61 -18.94
C THR A 191 1.47 -13.28 -18.41
N PHE A 192 2.13 -12.47 -19.25
CA PHE A 192 2.58 -11.14 -18.85
C PHE A 192 1.43 -10.19 -18.57
N ASP A 193 0.33 -10.28 -19.31
CA ASP A 193 -0.84 -9.45 -19.09
C ASP A 193 -1.43 -9.72 -17.71
N LEU A 194 -1.52 -10.99 -17.32
CA LEU A 194 -1.91 -11.36 -15.96
C LEU A 194 -0.94 -10.79 -14.92
N MET A 195 0.37 -11.00 -15.09
CA MET A 195 1.38 -10.49 -14.14
C MET A 195 1.30 -8.96 -13.99
N VAL A 196 1.24 -8.23 -15.09
CA VAL A 196 1.19 -6.76 -15.11
C VAL A 196 -0.11 -6.23 -14.53
N ILE A 197 -1.25 -6.80 -14.91
CA ILE A 197 -2.56 -6.43 -14.35
C ILE A 197 -2.57 -6.68 -12.85
N MET A 198 -2.07 -7.83 -12.36
CA MET A 198 -2.04 -8.10 -10.93
C MET A 198 -1.14 -7.12 -10.17
N LEU A 199 0.11 -6.91 -10.62
CA LEU A 199 1.03 -5.97 -9.96
C LEU A 199 0.43 -4.54 -9.92
N GLY A 200 -0.13 -4.07 -11.02
CA GLY A 200 -0.77 -2.75 -11.09
C GLY A 200 -2.04 -2.66 -10.25
N LEU A 201 -2.91 -3.66 -10.31
CA LEU A 201 -4.17 -3.70 -9.58
C LEU A 201 -3.93 -3.72 -8.07
N PHE A 202 -2.96 -4.49 -7.58
CA PHE A 202 -2.64 -4.50 -6.15
C PHE A 202 -1.99 -3.19 -5.68
N ALA A 203 -1.20 -2.51 -6.52
CA ALA A 203 -0.71 -1.17 -6.19
C ALA A 203 -1.86 -0.18 -5.95
N VAL A 204 -2.95 -0.29 -6.72
CA VAL A 204 -4.17 0.52 -6.58
C VAL A 204 -5.02 0.06 -5.39
N ILE A 205 -5.23 -1.25 -5.23
CA ILE A 205 -6.03 -1.81 -4.13
C ILE A 205 -5.46 -1.41 -2.77
N PHE A 206 -4.14 -1.38 -2.65
CA PHE A 206 -3.49 -0.94 -1.42
C PHE A 206 -3.68 0.55 -1.11
N GLN A 207 -4.24 1.35 -2.03
CA GLN A 207 -4.66 2.73 -1.75
C GLN A 207 -6.03 2.81 -1.05
N ILE A 208 -6.81 1.73 -0.98
CA ILE A 208 -8.13 1.72 -0.32
C ILE A 208 -8.07 2.30 1.11
N PRO A 209 -7.14 1.90 1.99
CA PRO A 209 -7.01 2.48 3.32
C PRO A 209 -6.79 3.99 3.29
N LEU A 210 -5.94 4.46 2.38
CA LEU A 210 -5.62 5.88 2.23
C LEU A 210 -6.86 6.68 1.81
N PHE A 211 -7.61 6.19 0.82
CA PHE A 211 -8.84 6.85 0.37
C PHE A 211 -9.93 6.86 1.44
N ILE A 212 -10.10 5.78 2.22
CA ILE A 212 -11.04 5.75 3.34
C ILE A 212 -10.66 6.80 4.40
N MET A 213 -9.38 6.86 4.76
CA MET A 213 -8.87 7.82 5.74
C MET A 213 -9.11 9.26 5.27
N LEU A 214 -8.78 9.54 4.01
CA LEU A 214 -8.96 10.85 3.41
C LEU A 214 -10.44 11.25 3.36
N ALA A 215 -11.32 10.35 2.92
CA ALA A 215 -12.76 10.61 2.85
C ALA A 215 -13.39 10.89 4.22
N ILE A 216 -12.93 10.21 5.28
CA ILE A 216 -13.40 10.48 6.65
C ILE A 216 -12.87 11.82 7.15
N MET A 217 -11.61 12.12 6.84
CA MET A 217 -10.95 13.33 7.30
C MET A 217 -11.55 14.59 6.68
N MET A 218 -11.87 14.57 5.38
CA MET A 218 -12.53 15.66 4.68
C MET A 218 -14.04 15.75 4.98
N GLY A 219 -14.56 14.96 5.93
CA GLY A 219 -15.97 14.96 6.29
C GLY A 219 -16.93 14.37 5.24
N VAL A 220 -16.42 13.87 4.11
CA VAL A 220 -17.22 13.26 3.02
C VAL A 220 -17.98 12.03 3.49
N THR A 221 -17.39 11.26 4.42
CA THR A 221 -18.03 10.07 5.00
C THR A 221 -17.69 9.90 6.47
N THR A 222 -18.40 8.99 7.15
CA THR A 222 -18.09 8.62 8.54
C THR A 222 -17.85 7.12 8.66
N ARG A 223 -17.07 6.72 9.66
CA ARG A 223 -16.86 5.30 9.97
C ARG A 223 -18.19 4.54 10.13
N ARG A 224 -19.19 5.15 10.77
CA ARG A 224 -20.52 4.54 10.97
C ARG A 224 -21.19 4.29 9.61
N TRP A 225 -21.20 5.31 8.75
CA TRP A 225 -21.77 5.22 7.41
C TRP A 225 -21.13 4.09 6.57
N LEU A 226 -19.81 3.92 6.65
CA LEU A 226 -19.07 2.85 5.96
C LEU A 226 -19.41 1.46 6.51
N VAL A 227 -19.51 1.33 7.84
CA VAL A 227 -19.89 0.06 8.50
C VAL A 227 -21.30 -0.37 8.11
N ASP A 228 -22.24 0.57 8.08
CA ASP A 228 -23.64 0.30 7.73
C ASP A 228 -23.78 -0.14 6.27
N ARG A 229 -22.84 0.25 5.40
CA ARG A 229 -22.82 -0.03 3.96
C ARG A 229 -21.79 -1.07 3.52
N ARG A 230 -21.19 -1.83 4.46
CA ARG A 230 -20.14 -2.81 4.14
C ARG A 230 -20.50 -3.77 3.01
N LEU A 231 -21.76 -4.22 2.95
CA LEU A 231 -22.21 -5.17 1.93
C LEU A 231 -22.14 -4.56 0.52
N TYR A 232 -22.41 -3.26 0.37
CA TYR A 232 -22.27 -2.57 -0.92
C TYR A 232 -20.81 -2.44 -1.33
N PHE A 233 -19.91 -2.14 -0.38
CA PHE A 233 -18.47 -2.12 -0.65
C PHE A 233 -17.94 -3.50 -1.02
N TRP A 234 -18.32 -4.55 -0.28
CA TRP A 234 -17.92 -5.92 -0.59
C TRP A 234 -18.42 -6.37 -1.96
N ALA A 235 -19.68 -6.06 -2.30
CA ALA A 235 -20.24 -6.35 -3.62
C ALA A 235 -19.53 -5.55 -4.72
N GLY A 236 -19.20 -4.28 -4.48
CA GLY A 236 -18.43 -3.45 -5.41
C GLY A 236 -17.00 -3.98 -5.62
N PHE A 237 -16.32 -4.40 -4.56
CA PHE A 237 -14.99 -5.02 -4.64
C PHE A 237 -15.03 -6.34 -5.42
N ALA A 238 -16.01 -7.19 -5.16
CA ALA A 238 -16.22 -8.40 -5.94
C ALA A 238 -16.49 -8.06 -7.42
N GLY A 239 -17.37 -7.11 -7.70
CA GLY A 239 -17.67 -6.67 -9.07
C GLY A 239 -16.42 -6.19 -9.82
N ILE A 240 -15.60 -5.35 -9.19
CA ILE A 240 -14.32 -4.87 -9.76
C ILE A 240 -13.36 -6.05 -9.98
N ALA A 241 -13.19 -6.93 -8.99
CA ALA A 241 -12.28 -8.05 -9.08
C ALA A 241 -12.64 -9.02 -10.21
N PHE A 242 -13.92 -9.31 -10.42
CA PHE A 242 -14.39 -10.17 -11.50
C PHE A 242 -14.40 -9.49 -12.88
N LEU A 243 -14.55 -8.16 -12.94
CA LEU A 243 -14.59 -7.42 -14.20
C LEU A 243 -13.19 -7.22 -14.80
N PHE A 244 -12.19 -6.94 -13.97
CA PHE A 244 -10.86 -6.54 -14.42
C PHE A 244 -9.83 -7.69 -14.48
N ASN A 245 -10.18 -8.87 -13.95
CA ASN A 245 -9.28 -10.00 -13.92
C ASN A 245 -9.59 -10.96 -15.10
N PRO A 246 -8.59 -11.31 -15.93
CA PRO A 246 -8.80 -12.20 -17.06
C PRO A 246 -9.03 -13.68 -16.65
N ASP A 247 -8.83 -14.03 -15.38
CA ASP A 247 -9.00 -15.40 -14.88
C ASP A 247 -10.48 -15.85 -14.86
N PRO A 248 -10.90 -16.81 -15.71
CA PRO A 248 -12.27 -17.30 -15.74
C PRO A 248 -12.58 -18.31 -14.62
N THR A 249 -11.55 -18.83 -13.91
CA THR A 249 -11.73 -19.82 -12.83
C THR A 249 -12.29 -19.19 -11.56
N GLY A 250 -12.16 -17.87 -11.42
CA GLY A 250 -12.59 -17.11 -10.25
C GLY A 250 -11.56 -17.08 -9.12
N MET A 251 -10.50 -17.90 -9.16
CA MET A 251 -9.50 -17.97 -8.09
C MET A 251 -8.80 -16.63 -7.86
N ALA A 252 -8.27 -16.00 -8.91
CA ALA A 252 -7.63 -14.70 -8.81
C ALA A 252 -8.61 -13.59 -8.38
N PRO A 253 -9.82 -13.45 -8.97
CA PRO A 253 -10.86 -12.55 -8.47
C PRO A 253 -11.21 -12.74 -6.99
N PHE A 254 -11.31 -13.97 -6.48
CA PHE A 254 -11.61 -14.22 -5.07
C PHE A 254 -10.49 -13.74 -4.14
N VAL A 255 -9.22 -14.00 -4.48
CA VAL A 255 -8.06 -13.52 -3.71
C VAL A 255 -8.01 -11.99 -3.69
N VAL A 256 -8.24 -11.36 -4.84
CA VAL A 256 -8.32 -9.91 -4.99
C VAL A 256 -9.44 -9.34 -4.12
N THR A 257 -10.66 -9.89 -4.21
CA THR A 257 -11.82 -9.49 -3.42
C THR A 257 -11.55 -9.60 -1.93
N ALA A 258 -11.01 -10.74 -1.49
CA ALA A 258 -10.65 -10.97 -0.09
C ALA A 258 -9.63 -9.94 0.41
N THR A 259 -8.66 -9.57 -0.42
CA THR A 259 -7.67 -8.54 -0.08
C THR A 259 -8.32 -7.16 0.07
N MET A 260 -9.17 -6.75 -0.88
CA MET A 260 -9.90 -5.47 -0.81
C MET A 260 -10.78 -5.38 0.44
N ILE A 261 -11.53 -6.44 0.74
CA ILE A 261 -12.35 -6.54 1.96
C ILE A 261 -11.46 -6.47 3.20
N GLY A 262 -10.34 -7.20 3.22
CA GLY A 262 -9.38 -7.18 4.32
C GLY A 262 -8.81 -5.79 4.60
N LEU A 263 -8.44 -5.05 3.55
CA LEU A 263 -7.96 -3.66 3.69
C LEU A 263 -9.06 -2.71 4.18
N PHE A 264 -10.27 -2.83 3.64
CA PHE A 264 -11.43 -2.03 4.05
C PHE A 264 -11.78 -2.27 5.52
N GLU A 265 -12.03 -3.52 5.91
CA GLU A 265 -12.38 -3.88 7.29
C GLU A 265 -11.22 -3.62 8.25
N GLY A 266 -9.97 -3.87 7.81
CA GLY A 266 -8.77 -3.54 8.56
C GLY A 266 -8.66 -2.05 8.89
N THR A 267 -9.00 -1.19 7.93
CA THR A 267 -9.03 0.27 8.11
C THR A 267 -10.13 0.67 9.09
N LEU A 268 -11.35 0.14 8.94
CA LEU A 268 -12.45 0.42 9.86
C LEU A 268 -12.20 -0.08 11.30
N LEU A 269 -11.46 -1.19 11.43
CA LEU A 269 -11.02 -1.74 12.71
C LEU A 269 -9.96 -0.84 13.35
N LEU A 270 -8.97 -0.38 12.57
CA LEU A 270 -7.92 0.51 13.04
C LEU A 270 -8.51 1.82 13.58
N LEU A 271 -9.43 2.43 12.83
CA LEU A 271 -10.16 3.64 13.26
C LEU A 271 -10.97 3.44 14.55
N LYS A 272 -11.54 2.24 14.75
CA LYS A 272 -12.21 1.90 16.01
C LYS A 272 -11.22 1.87 17.18
N TRP A 273 -10.05 1.31 16.93
CA TRP A 273 -9.04 1.05 17.94
C TRP A 273 -8.29 2.31 18.37
N THR A 274 -8.02 3.23 17.44
CA THR A 274 -7.36 4.50 17.74
C THR A 274 -8.29 5.48 18.46
N GLY A 275 -9.61 5.26 18.46
CA GLY A 275 -10.59 6.13 19.12
C GLY A 275 -10.65 7.54 18.52
N GLN A 276 -9.97 7.77 17.40
CA GLN A 276 -9.87 9.07 16.75
C GLN A 276 -11.07 9.24 15.81
N SER A 277 -12.01 10.10 16.21
CA SER A 277 -13.05 10.63 15.34
C SER A 277 -12.52 11.79 14.49
N THR A 278 -11.45 11.55 13.73
CA THR A 278 -10.70 12.55 12.93
C THR A 278 -9.59 13.26 13.71
N THR A 279 -8.36 12.92 13.33
CA THR A 279 -7.16 13.78 13.20
C THR A 279 -6.06 12.82 12.77
N ALA A 280 -5.62 12.90 11.51
CA ALA A 280 -4.46 12.13 11.07
C ALA A 280 -3.24 12.50 11.96
N PRO A 281 -2.25 11.59 12.10
CA PRO A 281 -1.17 11.77 13.05
C PRO A 281 -0.45 13.11 12.78
N SER A 282 -0.35 13.99 13.77
CA SER A 282 0.54 15.16 13.69
C SER A 282 1.95 14.70 13.34
N ALA A 283 2.79 15.55 12.72
CA ALA A 283 4.18 15.19 12.39
C ALA A 283 4.95 14.65 13.62
N GLU A 284 4.57 15.13 14.80
CA GLU A 284 5.04 14.66 16.10
C GLU A 284 4.49 13.28 16.48
N ALA A 285 3.20 12.99 16.21
CA ALA A 285 2.62 11.66 16.39
C ALA A 285 3.21 10.63 15.41
N THR A 286 3.47 10.99 14.14
CA THR A 286 4.17 10.13 13.16
C THR A 286 5.63 9.92 13.54
N ALA A 287 6.30 10.95 14.10
CA ALA A 287 7.66 10.82 14.62
C ALA A 287 7.77 9.83 15.79
N ARG A 288 6.70 9.59 16.57
CA ARG A 288 6.67 8.54 17.61
C ARG A 288 6.77 7.12 17.02
N TRP A 289 6.51 6.94 15.73
CA TRP A 289 6.64 5.64 15.05
C TRP A 289 8.05 5.40 14.49
N ARG A 290 8.97 6.38 14.54
CA ARG A 290 10.39 6.22 14.18
C ARG A 290 11.02 4.92 14.70
N PRO A 291 10.92 4.56 15.99
CA PRO A 291 11.52 3.31 16.48
C PRO A 291 10.90 2.05 15.86
N ILE A 292 9.61 2.07 15.51
CA ILE A 292 8.93 0.95 14.87
C ILE A 292 9.32 0.86 13.40
N ALA A 293 9.35 2.00 12.69
CA ALA A 293 9.79 2.09 11.29
C ALA A 293 11.25 1.65 11.15
N TRP A 294 12.15 2.13 12.01
CA TRP A 294 13.55 1.70 12.05
C TRP A 294 13.69 0.22 12.39
N GLY A 295 12.86 -0.29 13.31
CA GLY A 295 12.80 -1.73 13.60
C GLY A 295 12.40 -2.54 12.36
N LEU A 296 11.39 -2.10 11.63
CA LEU A 296 10.96 -2.71 10.36
C LEU A 296 12.06 -2.66 9.30
N PHE A 297 12.72 -1.51 9.12
CA PHE A 297 13.82 -1.37 8.16
C PHE A 297 15.03 -2.22 8.54
N ALA A 298 15.31 -2.37 9.84
CA ALA A 298 16.35 -3.26 10.32
C ALA A 298 16.01 -4.73 10.06
N VAL A 299 14.74 -5.13 10.22
CA VAL A 299 14.26 -6.47 9.85
C VAL A 299 14.38 -6.70 8.35
N VAL A 300 13.95 -5.74 7.52
CA VAL A 300 14.10 -5.81 6.06
C VAL A 300 15.58 -5.90 5.66
N GLY A 301 16.44 -5.09 6.28
CA GLY A 301 17.88 -5.14 6.07
C GLY A 301 18.49 -6.48 6.45
N TYR A 302 18.09 -7.05 7.60
CA TYR A 302 18.53 -8.37 8.03
C TYR A 302 18.08 -9.47 7.06
N LEU A 303 16.82 -9.43 6.60
CA LEU A 303 16.30 -10.41 5.64
C LEU A 303 17.07 -10.38 4.31
N VAL A 304 17.43 -9.19 3.83
CA VAL A 304 18.11 -9.01 2.53
C VAL A 304 19.66 -9.05 2.68
N SER A 305 20.17 -9.34 3.87
CA SER A 305 21.61 -9.43 4.15
C SER A 305 22.13 -10.86 4.00
N ASN A 306 23.43 -11.00 3.75
CA ASN A 306 24.14 -12.28 3.86
C ASN A 306 24.45 -12.65 5.34
N LEU A 307 23.54 -12.35 6.27
CA LEU A 307 23.66 -12.78 7.66
C LEU A 307 23.00 -14.16 7.83
N PRO A 308 23.44 -14.95 8.84
CA PRO A 308 22.81 -16.23 9.13
C PRO A 308 21.31 -16.03 9.39
N THR A 309 20.46 -16.73 8.64
CA THR A 309 19.01 -16.65 8.77
C THR A 309 18.54 -17.30 10.08
N VAL A 310 17.38 -16.88 10.57
CA VAL A 310 16.77 -17.49 11.76
C VAL A 310 16.31 -18.90 11.40
N GLY A 311 16.92 -19.90 12.03
CA GLY A 311 16.58 -21.30 11.84
C GLY A 311 15.15 -21.63 12.27
N THR A 312 14.63 -22.73 11.73
CA THR A 312 13.31 -23.26 12.09
C THR A 312 13.44 -24.18 13.29
N TYR A 313 12.36 -24.30 14.08
CA TYR A 313 12.31 -25.31 15.14
C TYR A 313 11.58 -26.58 14.71
N TYR A 314 11.29 -26.73 13.42
CA TYR A 314 10.60 -27.88 12.87
C TYR A 314 11.23 -29.21 13.32
N GLY A 315 12.57 -29.30 13.35
CA GLY A 315 13.30 -30.49 13.81
C GLY A 315 13.14 -30.83 15.29
N VAL A 316 12.55 -29.94 16.09
CA VAL A 316 12.23 -30.16 17.51
C VAL A 316 10.81 -30.73 17.68
N ILE A 317 9.96 -30.62 16.66
CA ILE A 317 8.59 -31.16 16.70
C ILE A 317 8.68 -32.69 16.69
N PRO A 318 7.98 -33.41 17.60
CA PRO A 318 8.03 -34.86 17.66
C PRO A 318 7.63 -35.50 16.32
N ALA A 319 8.43 -36.47 15.85
CA ALA A 319 8.22 -37.15 14.57
C ALA A 319 6.81 -37.75 14.43
N ALA A 320 6.24 -38.27 15.53
CA ALA A 320 4.88 -38.79 15.55
C ALA A 320 3.82 -37.77 15.11
N VAL A 321 4.05 -36.47 15.35
CA VAL A 321 3.13 -35.40 14.95
C VAL A 321 3.33 -35.03 13.48
N THR A 322 4.59 -34.89 13.04
CA THR A 322 4.90 -34.55 11.65
C THR A 322 4.50 -35.68 10.70
N ASP A 323 4.74 -36.93 11.07
CA ASP A 323 4.40 -38.10 10.27
C ASP A 323 2.89 -38.27 10.14
N LEU A 324 2.14 -38.02 11.22
CA LEU A 324 0.67 -38.06 11.19
C LEU A 324 0.10 -36.96 10.29
N LEU A 325 0.61 -35.74 10.41
CA LEU A 325 0.17 -34.62 9.56
C LEU A 325 0.55 -34.83 8.09
N ALA A 326 1.68 -35.46 7.82
CA ALA A 326 2.09 -35.86 6.48
C ALA A 326 1.15 -36.94 5.90
N GLN A 327 0.81 -37.96 6.68
CA GLN A 327 -0.14 -39.02 6.27
C GLN A 327 -1.52 -38.47 5.92
N VAL A 328 -1.98 -37.44 6.65
CA VAL A 328 -3.27 -36.77 6.41
C VAL A 328 -3.17 -35.70 5.30
N GLY A 329 -1.96 -35.44 4.76
CA GLY A 329 -1.74 -34.47 3.69
C GLY A 329 -1.86 -33.00 4.12
N VAL A 330 -1.79 -32.72 5.42
CA VAL A 330 -1.98 -31.36 5.99
C VAL A 330 -0.69 -30.76 6.54
N LEU A 331 0.46 -31.37 6.25
CA LEU A 331 1.76 -30.89 6.73
C LEU A 331 2.05 -29.44 6.32
N ALA A 332 1.61 -29.03 5.12
CA ALA A 332 1.74 -27.63 4.65
C ALA A 332 1.01 -26.62 5.54
N TYR A 333 -0.02 -27.05 6.28
CA TYR A 333 -0.80 -26.20 7.19
C TYR A 333 -0.28 -26.22 8.62
N LEU A 334 0.83 -26.89 8.90
CA LEU A 334 1.46 -26.96 10.22
C LEU A 334 1.59 -25.59 10.90
N PRO A 335 2.01 -24.49 10.22
CA PRO A 335 2.07 -23.17 10.84
C PRO A 335 0.73 -22.66 11.39
N ILE A 336 -0.34 -22.88 10.63
CA ILE A 336 -1.70 -22.48 11.01
C ILE A 336 -2.20 -23.36 12.15
N ILE A 337 -1.92 -24.66 12.10
CA ILE A 337 -2.30 -25.62 13.14
C ILE A 337 -1.62 -25.25 14.47
N VAL A 338 -0.30 -25.02 14.46
CA VAL A 338 0.46 -24.62 15.66
C VAL A 338 -0.07 -23.30 16.22
N THR A 339 -0.31 -22.31 15.35
CA THR A 339 -0.92 -21.03 15.75
C THR A 339 -2.28 -21.26 16.42
N GLY A 340 -3.14 -22.06 15.79
CA GLY A 340 -4.48 -22.37 16.28
C GLY A 340 -4.47 -23.10 17.61
N VAL A 341 -3.56 -24.06 17.81
CA VAL A 341 -3.38 -24.78 19.08
C VAL A 341 -2.93 -23.83 20.18
N LEU A 342 -1.93 -22.98 19.92
CA LEU A 342 -1.44 -22.01 20.91
C LEU A 342 -2.52 -21.00 21.31
N VAL A 343 -3.24 -20.46 20.33
CA VAL A 343 -4.38 -19.55 20.58
C VAL A 343 -5.50 -20.28 21.31
N GLY A 344 -5.82 -21.51 20.91
CA GLY A 344 -6.86 -22.33 21.53
C GLY A 344 -6.56 -22.65 22.99
N LEU A 345 -5.33 -23.07 23.31
CA LEU A 345 -4.88 -23.30 24.68
C LEU A 345 -4.95 -22.02 25.54
N TYR A 346 -4.59 -20.88 24.95
CA TYR A 346 -4.69 -19.59 25.61
C TYR A 346 -6.13 -19.16 25.88
N GLU A 347 -7.03 -19.31 24.91
CA GLU A 347 -8.45 -19.01 25.09
C GLU A 347 -9.12 -19.99 26.06
N TRP A 348 -8.72 -21.26 26.04
CA TRP A 348 -9.19 -22.26 26.99
C TRP A 348 -8.76 -21.91 28.41
N THR A 349 -7.50 -21.50 28.62
CA THR A 349 -7.06 -21.03 29.95
C THR A 349 -7.86 -19.82 30.42
N ILE A 350 -8.19 -18.86 29.54
CA ILE A 350 -9.08 -17.73 29.87
C ILE A 350 -10.51 -18.21 30.20
N TYR A 351 -11.04 -19.15 29.42
CA TYR A 351 -12.39 -19.70 29.61
C TYR A 351 -12.49 -20.46 30.94
N PHE A 352 -11.54 -21.35 31.24
CA PHE A 352 -11.53 -22.11 32.48
C PHE A 352 -11.33 -21.22 33.70
N LEU A 353 -10.54 -20.16 33.56
CA LEU A 353 -10.41 -19.16 34.61
C LEU A 353 -11.70 -18.38 34.81
N ARG A 354 -12.65 -18.32 33.86
CA ARG A 354 -13.90 -17.54 33.98
C ARG A 354 -14.69 -17.92 35.25
N GLU A 355 -14.87 -19.21 35.52
CA GLU A 355 -15.55 -19.77 36.69
C GLU A 355 -14.77 -19.62 38.01
N ALA A 356 -13.44 -19.45 37.95
CA ALA A 356 -12.60 -19.37 39.13
C ALA A 356 -12.70 -17.99 39.83
N ARG A 357 -13.30 -17.92 41.03
CA ARG A 357 -13.39 -16.68 41.84
C ARG A 357 -12.04 -16.18 42.42
N ARG A 358 -10.99 -17.02 42.43
CA ARG A 358 -9.77 -16.77 43.22
C ARG A 358 -8.67 -15.93 42.55
N ALA A 359 -8.77 -15.55 41.26
CA ALA A 359 -7.65 -14.90 40.56
C ALA A 359 -8.04 -13.70 39.65
N PRO A 360 -8.57 -12.59 40.19
CA PRO A 360 -8.98 -11.43 39.39
C PRO A 360 -7.82 -10.70 38.70
N ARG A 361 -6.64 -10.62 39.34
CA ARG A 361 -5.44 -9.97 38.76
C ARG A 361 -4.90 -10.74 37.56
N LEU A 362 -4.85 -12.08 37.64
CA LEU A 362 -4.40 -12.94 36.55
C LEU A 362 -5.35 -12.84 35.34
N LYS A 363 -6.67 -12.78 35.59
CA LYS A 363 -7.67 -12.56 34.53
C LYS A 363 -7.48 -11.24 33.81
N ALA A 364 -7.23 -10.16 34.56
CA ALA A 364 -6.98 -8.84 33.99
C ALA A 364 -5.72 -8.84 33.12
N LEU A 365 -4.63 -9.45 33.60
CA LEU A 365 -3.39 -9.61 32.85
C LEU A 365 -3.59 -10.43 31.57
N LEU A 366 -4.21 -11.62 31.64
CA LEU A 366 -4.46 -12.45 30.46
C LEU A 366 -5.35 -11.72 29.43
N ARG A 367 -6.34 -10.94 29.87
CA ARG A 367 -7.13 -10.14 28.92
C ARG A 367 -6.34 -8.99 28.32
N GLN A 368 -5.49 -8.33 29.10
CA GLN A 368 -4.64 -7.24 28.64
C GLN A 368 -3.62 -7.70 27.60
N TYR A 369 -3.00 -8.87 27.82
CA TYR A 369 -1.97 -9.42 26.93
C TYR A 369 -2.52 -10.30 25.82
N ARG A 370 -3.83 -10.57 25.78
CA ARG A 370 -4.49 -11.44 24.78
C ARG A 370 -4.02 -11.17 23.36
N ARG A 371 -4.03 -9.90 22.94
CA ARG A 371 -3.62 -9.52 21.58
C ARG A 371 -2.13 -9.77 21.31
N ARG A 372 -1.26 -9.56 22.31
CA ARG A 372 0.18 -9.82 22.18
C ARG A 372 0.46 -11.32 22.08
N VAL A 373 -0.27 -12.13 22.84
CA VAL A 373 -0.15 -13.60 22.78
C VAL A 373 -0.61 -14.11 21.42
N TRP A 374 -1.72 -13.61 20.88
CA TRP A 374 -2.19 -14.01 19.55
C TRP A 374 -1.16 -13.71 18.46
N VAL A 375 -0.56 -12.50 18.48
CA VAL A 375 0.51 -12.14 17.54
C VAL A 375 1.76 -13.00 17.75
N GLY A 376 2.13 -13.26 19.01
CA GLY A 376 3.23 -14.16 19.34
C GLY A 376 3.00 -15.58 18.83
N SER A 377 1.78 -16.11 18.96
CA SER A 377 1.39 -17.43 18.46
C SER A 377 1.50 -17.53 16.94
N LEU A 378 1.17 -16.46 16.20
CA LEU A 378 1.36 -16.40 14.75
C LEU A 378 2.84 -16.46 14.36
N ILE A 379 3.70 -15.72 15.07
CA ILE A 379 5.15 -15.74 14.83
C ILE A 379 5.70 -17.12 15.15
N VAL A 380 5.34 -17.69 16.30
CA VAL A 380 5.77 -19.04 16.68
C VAL A 380 5.28 -20.04 15.65
N GLY A 381 4.01 -20.01 15.24
CA GLY A 381 3.48 -20.90 14.22
C GLY A 381 4.22 -20.78 12.88
N TYR A 382 4.56 -19.57 12.45
CA TYR A 382 5.31 -19.34 11.21
C TYR A 382 6.63 -20.12 11.14
N PHE A 383 7.41 -20.12 12.24
CA PHE A 383 8.68 -20.85 12.33
C PHE A 383 8.55 -22.37 12.55
N ALA A 384 7.31 -22.88 12.66
CA ALA A 384 7.04 -24.31 12.59
C ALA A 384 7.20 -24.86 11.17
N ASN A 385 7.22 -23.99 10.15
CA ASN A 385 7.42 -24.42 8.77
C ASN A 385 8.86 -24.91 8.57
N PRO A 386 9.11 -26.09 7.96
CA PRO A 386 10.46 -26.52 7.58
C PRO A 386 11.15 -25.51 6.65
N GLU A 387 10.41 -24.91 5.73
CA GLU A 387 10.90 -23.93 4.75
C GLU A 387 10.01 -22.67 4.81
N PRO A 388 10.33 -21.71 5.69
CA PRO A 388 9.49 -20.53 5.88
C PRO A 388 9.56 -19.65 4.62
N PRO A 389 8.45 -19.35 3.93
CA PRO A 389 8.48 -18.78 2.58
C PRO A 389 9.21 -17.44 2.50
N LEU A 390 8.98 -16.54 3.45
CA LEU A 390 9.65 -15.24 3.52
C LEU A 390 11.16 -15.37 3.78
N ILE A 391 11.60 -16.39 4.53
CA ILE A 391 13.02 -16.62 4.80
C ILE A 391 13.68 -17.27 3.58
N ASP A 392 12.99 -18.19 2.92
CA ASP A 392 13.47 -18.82 1.69
C ASP A 392 13.62 -17.77 0.57
N ILE A 393 12.58 -16.96 0.34
CA ILE A 393 12.62 -15.80 -0.56
C ILE A 393 13.76 -14.85 -0.20
N ALA A 394 13.91 -14.52 1.08
CA ALA A 394 14.97 -13.63 1.55
C ALA A 394 16.37 -14.22 1.32
N SER A 395 16.54 -15.54 1.51
CA SER A 395 17.80 -16.24 1.26
C SER A 395 18.18 -16.29 -0.23
N GLN A 396 17.22 -16.13 -1.14
CA GLN A 396 17.51 -15.98 -2.57
C GLN A 396 18.04 -14.58 -2.92
N VAL A 397 17.85 -13.59 -2.03
CA VAL A 397 18.31 -12.21 -2.20
C VAL A 397 19.51 -11.95 -1.29
N GLU A 398 20.65 -12.53 -1.64
CA GLU A 398 21.92 -12.31 -0.93
C GLU A 398 22.61 -11.02 -1.38
N LEU A 399 22.13 -9.86 -0.92
CA LEU A 399 22.84 -8.61 -1.21
C LEU A 399 24.18 -8.57 -0.47
N ALA A 400 25.21 -8.08 -1.16
CA ALA A 400 26.47 -7.74 -0.53
C ALA A 400 26.23 -6.71 0.60
N PRO A 401 27.01 -6.72 1.69
CA PRO A 401 26.76 -5.88 2.86
C PRO A 401 26.59 -4.38 2.51
N LEU A 402 27.33 -3.89 1.52
CA LEU A 402 27.27 -2.51 1.07
C LEU A 402 25.94 -2.18 0.36
N ALA A 403 25.41 -3.13 -0.44
CA ALA A 403 24.11 -2.99 -1.09
C ALA A 403 22.95 -3.10 -0.06
N THR A 404 23.06 -3.98 0.92
CA THR A 404 22.08 -4.06 2.03
C THR A 404 22.03 -2.76 2.82
N VAL A 405 23.21 -2.21 3.18
CA VAL A 405 23.29 -0.91 3.85
C VAL A 405 22.70 0.19 2.98
N ALA A 406 22.96 0.19 1.66
CA ALA A 406 22.35 1.15 0.75
C ALA A 406 20.83 1.04 0.69
N VAL A 407 20.25 -0.17 0.73
CA VAL A 407 18.80 -0.38 0.80
C VAL A 407 18.22 0.14 2.12
N VAL A 408 18.82 -0.20 3.26
CA VAL A 408 18.34 0.26 4.58
C VAL A 408 18.46 1.78 4.70
N VAL A 409 19.60 2.34 4.29
CA VAL A 409 19.83 3.79 4.27
C VAL A 409 18.90 4.47 3.29
N GLY A 410 18.63 3.87 2.13
CA GLY A 410 17.65 4.35 1.16
C GLY A 410 16.24 4.39 1.72
N LEU A 411 15.80 3.33 2.41
CA LEU A 411 14.49 3.27 3.09
C LEU A 411 14.40 4.31 4.21
N VAL A 412 15.45 4.45 5.02
CA VAL A 412 15.53 5.47 6.08
C VAL A 412 15.55 6.88 5.49
N ALA A 413 16.31 7.12 4.43
CA ALA A 413 16.40 8.41 3.75
C ALA A 413 15.09 8.77 3.04
N LEU A 414 14.38 7.79 2.49
CA LEU A 414 13.06 7.97 1.92
C LEU A 414 12.04 8.28 3.02
N PHE A 415 12.08 7.57 4.15
CA PHE A 415 11.23 7.85 5.30
C PHE A 415 11.52 9.22 5.95
N GLU A 416 12.79 9.58 6.16
CA GLU A 416 13.17 10.87 6.72
C GLU A 416 12.99 12.00 5.71
N GLY A 417 13.23 11.76 4.42
CA GLY A 417 13.01 12.72 3.34
C GLY A 417 11.53 13.08 3.23
N THR A 418 10.66 12.07 3.29
CA THR A 418 9.20 12.30 3.32
C THR A 418 8.76 13.03 4.58
N MET A 419 9.37 12.74 5.75
CA MET A 419 9.14 13.49 6.99
C MET A 419 9.70 14.92 6.97
N LEU A 420 10.78 15.17 6.24
CA LEU A 420 11.42 16.49 6.13
C LEU A 420 10.67 17.38 5.14
N VAL A 421 10.21 16.81 4.03
CA VAL A 421 9.25 17.43 3.11
C VAL A 421 7.98 17.81 3.89
N TRP A 422 7.47 16.93 4.74
CA TRP A 422 6.36 17.24 5.67
C TRP A 422 6.62 18.43 6.59
N ARG A 423 7.83 18.52 7.17
CA ARG A 423 8.18 19.60 8.09
C ARG A 423 8.34 20.93 7.36
N ARG A 424 8.95 20.92 6.17
CA ARG A 424 9.14 22.13 5.36
C ARG A 424 7.84 22.68 4.79
N LEU A 425 6.96 21.80 4.30
CA LEU A 425 5.64 22.19 3.83
C LEU A 425 4.75 22.70 4.98
N GLY A 426 4.98 22.21 6.20
CA GLY A 426 4.33 22.75 7.40
C GLY A 426 4.92 24.07 7.92
N SER A 427 6.17 24.41 7.61
CA SER A 427 6.82 25.63 8.11
C SER A 427 6.69 26.82 7.17
N SER A 428 6.54 26.60 5.86
CA SER A 428 6.36 27.68 4.87
C SER A 428 5.03 28.42 5.04
N GLU A 429 3.97 27.75 5.50
CA GLU A 429 2.67 28.39 5.76
C GLU A 429 2.61 29.11 7.12
N ASP A 430 3.46 28.72 8.09
CA ASP A 430 3.58 29.41 9.39
C ASP A 430 4.37 30.73 9.29
N GLU A 431 5.24 30.89 8.28
CA GLU A 431 5.98 32.14 8.03
C GLU A 431 5.17 33.16 7.22
N GLU A 432 4.24 32.72 6.37
CA GLU A 432 3.36 33.60 5.58
C GLU A 432 2.19 34.19 6.40
N PHE A 433 1.92 33.62 7.60
CA PHE A 433 0.85 34.04 8.52
C PHE A 433 1.33 34.50 9.91
N ARG A 434 2.62 34.87 10.07
CA ARG A 434 3.02 35.70 11.22
C ARG A 434 2.63 37.16 10.96
N PRO A 435 1.81 37.78 11.83
CA PRO A 435 1.38 39.17 11.67
C PRO A 435 2.54 40.16 11.70
#